data_AF-A0A928SBH1-F1
#
_entry.id   AF-A0A928SBH1-F1
#
_cell.length_a   1.000
_cell.length_b   1.000
_cell.length_c   1.000
_cell.angle_alpha   90.00
_cell.angle_beta   90.00
_cell.angle_gamma   90.00
#
_symmetry.space_group_name_H-M   'P 1'
#
loop_
_entity.id
_entity.type
_entity.pdbx_description
1 polymer ?
#
loop_
_entity_poly.entity_id
_entity_poly.type
_entity_poly.pdbx_seq_one_letter_code
_entity_poly.pdbx_strand_id
1 'polypeptide(L)' 'MLLNPLLERISIAPNVCFGKPCIRGTRIWVSLILDFPANGMTMEELLEEYPYLTIEDIRAAIAYGVEMASQER' A
#
# COMPACT_ATOMS: atom_id res chain seq x y z
N MET A 1 -2.81 14.85 -15.75
CA MET A 1 -2.97 13.93 -14.61
C MET A 1 -2.14 12.71 -14.94
N LEU A 2 -0.89 12.64 -14.45
CA LEU A 2 -0.06 11.46 -14.69
C LEU A 2 -0.62 10.34 -13.81
N LEU A 3 -1.18 9.29 -14.41
CA LEU A 3 -1.47 8.05 -13.72
C LEU A 3 -0.15 7.49 -13.20
N ASN A 4 0.02 7.41 -11.89
CA ASN A 4 1.14 6.66 -11.33
C ASN A 4 0.83 5.16 -11.53
N PRO A 5 1.59 4.44 -12.38
CA PRO A 5 1.29 3.03 -12.71
C PRO A 5 1.33 2.11 -11.49
N LEU A 6 2.00 2.53 -10.41
CA LEU A 6 2.01 1.79 -9.15
C LEU A 6 0.61 1.65 -8.54
N LEU A 7 -0.30 2.60 -8.77
CA LEU A 7 -1.64 2.56 -8.19
C LEU A 7 -2.51 1.44 -8.76
N GLU A 8 -2.16 0.88 -9.92
CA GLU A 8 -2.82 -0.32 -10.44
C GLU A 8 -2.68 -1.51 -9.49
N ARG A 9 -1.63 -1.52 -8.66
CA ARG A 9 -1.40 -2.55 -7.63
C ARG A 9 -2.27 -2.37 -6.38
N ILE A 10 -2.98 -1.25 -6.24
CA ILE A 10 -3.92 -1.03 -5.16
C ILE A 10 -5.33 -1.42 -5.61
N SER A 11 -6.06 -2.09 -4.72
CA SER A 11 -7.45 -2.48 -4.92
C SER A 11 -8.33 -1.97 -3.80
N ILE A 12 -9.50 -1.45 -4.16
CA ILE A 12 -10.56 -1.05 -3.23
C ILE A 12 -11.82 -1.76 -3.71
N ALA A 13 -12.22 -2.82 -2.99
CA ALA A 13 -13.40 -3.61 -3.33
C ALA A 13 -14.27 -3.79 -2.08
N PRO A 14 -15.60 -3.54 -2.13
CA PRO A 14 -16.46 -3.61 -0.93
C PRO A 14 -16.40 -4.95 -0.18
N ASN A 15 -16.17 -6.04 -0.91
CA ASN A 15 -16.08 -7.41 -0.41
C ASN A 15 -14.67 -7.83 0.03
N VAL A 16 -13.65 -6.96 -0.11
CA VAL A 16 -12.26 -7.22 0.30
C VAL A 16 -11.84 -6.14 1.28
N CYS A 17 -11.33 -6.53 2.44
CA CYS A 17 -10.86 -5.59 3.46
C CYS A 17 -11.89 -4.49 3.81
N PHE A 18 -13.18 -4.82 3.78
CA PHE A 18 -14.28 -3.90 4.07
C PHE A 18 -14.28 -2.62 3.20
N GLY A 19 -13.83 -2.73 1.94
CA GLY A 19 -13.72 -1.57 1.06
C GLY A 19 -12.57 -0.62 1.43
N LYS A 20 -11.62 -1.07 2.24
CA LYS A 20 -10.38 -0.32 2.51
C LYS A 20 -9.32 -0.63 1.44
N PRO A 21 -8.42 0.33 1.13
CA PRO A 21 -7.32 0.12 0.20
C PRO A 21 -6.39 -1.00 0.67
N CYS A 22 -6.12 -1.94 -0.23
CA CYS A 22 -5.23 -3.08 0.01
C CYS A 22 -4.41 -3.40 -1.25
N ILE A 23 -3.32 -4.14 -1.08
CA ILE A 23 -2.54 -4.64 -2.22
C ILE A 23 -3.40 -5.64 -3.01
N ARG A 24 -3.50 -5.44 -4.32
CA ARG A 24 -4.32 -6.24 -5.23
C ARG A 24 -3.93 -7.71 -5.14
N GLY A 25 -4.95 -8.56 -5.02
CA GLY A 25 -4.75 -10.02 -4.87
C GLY A 25 -4.38 -10.46 -3.45
N THR A 26 -4.30 -9.54 -2.49
CA THR A 26 -4.01 -9.84 -1.08
C THR A 26 -5.10 -9.28 -0.16
N ARG A 27 -4.96 -9.53 1.15
CA ARG A 27 -5.72 -8.84 2.20
C ARG A 27 -4.84 -7.93 3.06
N ILE A 28 -3.71 -7.48 2.52
CA ILE A 28 -2.76 -6.62 3.22
C ILE A 28 -3.17 -5.17 2.99
N TRP A 29 -3.51 -4.47 4.06
CA TRP A 29 -4.00 -3.09 4.01
C TRP A 29 -2.86 -2.13 3.66
N VAL A 30 -3.16 -1.10 2.88
CA VAL A 30 -2.19 -0.03 2.60
C VAL A 30 -1.74 0.65 3.89
N SER A 31 -2.67 0.89 4.83
CA SER A 31 -2.34 1.50 6.13
C SER A 31 -1.33 0.65 6.92
N LEU A 32 -1.46 -0.68 6.89
CA LEU A 32 -0.52 -1.56 7.56
C LEU A 32 0.90 -1.38 7.02
N ILE A 33 1.04 -1.31 5.68
CA ILE A 33 2.33 -1.08 5.03
C ILE A 33 2.91 0.29 5.40
N LEU A 34 2.07 1.33 5.50
CA LEU A 34 2.50 2.68 5.87
C LEU A 34 2.87 2.81 7.36
N ASP A 35 2.30 1.99 8.23
CA ASP A 35 2.59 1.99 9.67
C ASP A 35 3.97 1.40 9.98
N PHE A 36 4.48 0.45 9.19
CA PHE A 36 5.76 -0.20 9.47
C PHE A 36 6.96 0.76 9.46
N PRO A 37 7.20 1.58 8.41
CA PRO A 37 8.26 2.59 8.43
C PRO A 37 8.09 3.61 9.56
N ALA A 38 6.85 3.96 9.92
CA ALA A 38 6.58 4.87 11.03
C ALA A 38 7.02 4.31 12.39
N ASN A 39 7.06 2.98 12.52
CA ASN A 39 7.57 2.28 13.70
C ASN A 39 9.06 1.92 13.63
N GLY A 40 9.77 2.38 12.59
CA GLY A 40 11.20 2.14 12.42
C GLY A 40 11.58 0.84 11.70
N MET A 41 10.61 0.11 11.15
CA MET A 41 10.86 -1.09 10.36
C MET A 41 11.32 -0.72 8.93
N THR A 42 12.33 -1.43 8.44
CA THR A 42 12.85 -1.28 7.07
C THR A 42 11.99 -1.99 6.04
N MET A 43 12.20 -1.69 4.75
CA MET A 43 11.47 -2.37 3.67
C MET A 43 11.89 -3.83 3.55
N GLU A 44 13.15 -4.14 3.86
CA GLU A 44 13.72 -5.47 3.85
C GLU A 44 13.06 -6.35 4.92
N GLU A 45 12.97 -5.86 6.16
CA GLU A 45 12.27 -6.55 7.25
C GLU A 45 10.79 -6.77 6.92
N LEU A 46 10.15 -5.79 6.28
CA LEU A 46 8.76 -5.92 5.84
C LEU A 46 8.58 -7.05 4.81
N LEU A 47 9.52 -7.19 3.87
CA LEU A 47 9.50 -8.26 2.87
C LEU A 47 9.84 -9.62 3.48
N GLU A 48 10.64 -9.66 4.55
CA GLU A 48 10.88 -10.88 5.32
C GLU A 48 9.62 -11.33 6.07
N GLU A 49 8.87 -10.41 6.68
CA GLU A 49 7.62 -10.72 7.39
C GLU A 49 6.48 -11.07 6.42
N TYR A 50 6.42 -10.40 5.26
CA TYR A 50 5.41 -10.62 4.22
C TYR A 50 6.08 -11.00 2.89
N PRO A 51 6.57 -12.24 2.73
CA PRO A 51 7.33 -12.68 1.55
C PRO A 51 6.53 -12.72 0.25
N TYR A 52 5.21 -12.51 0.32
CA TYR A 52 4.32 -12.41 -0.83
C TYR A 52 4.22 -10.99 -1.38
N LEU A 53 4.73 -10.00 -0.64
CA LEU A 53 4.84 -8.62 -1.11
C LEU A 53 6.07 -8.47 -1.99
N THR A 54 5.98 -7.53 -2.92
CA THR A 54 7.11 -7.04 -3.71
C THR A 54 7.46 -5.62 -3.30
N ILE A 55 8.66 -5.17 -3.65
CA ILE A 55 9.06 -3.76 -3.47
C ILE A 55 8.06 -2.82 -4.16
N GLU A 56 7.53 -3.22 -5.32
CA GLU A 56 6.53 -2.48 -6.06
C GLU A 56 5.21 -2.34 -5.29
N ASP A 57 4.82 -3.33 -4.48
CA ASP A 57 3.63 -3.24 -3.61
C ASP A 57 3.84 -2.22 -2.49
N ILE A 58 5.02 -2.20 -1.89
CA ILE A 58 5.38 -1.22 -0.85
C ILE A 58 5.37 0.19 -1.45
N ARG A 59 6.00 0.36 -2.62
CA ARG A 59 6.00 1.63 -3.36
C ARG A 59 4.58 2.06 -3.76
N ALA A 60 3.71 1.12 -4.13
CA ALA A 60 2.31 1.41 -4.45
C ALA A 60 1.53 1.88 -3.21
N ALA A 61 1.75 1.27 -2.05
CA ALA A 61 1.16 1.71 -0.79
C ALA A 61 1.59 3.15 -0.44
N ILE A 62 2.88 3.46 -0.58
CA ILE A 62 3.43 4.82 -0.37
C ILE A 62 2.83 5.81 -1.37
N ALA A 63 2.81 5.47 -2.66
CA ALA A 63 2.22 6.32 -3.69
C ALA A 63 0.75 6.64 -3.41
N TYR A 64 -0.03 5.63 -2.99
CA TYR A 64 -1.42 5.81 -2.59
C TYR A 64 -1.54 6.74 -1.37
N GLY A 65 -0.70 6.54 -0.35
CA GLY A 65 -0.64 7.41 0.83
C GLY A 65 -0.36 8.87 0.47
N VAL A 66 0.59 9.11 -0.44
CA VAL A 66 0.90 10.44 -0.96
C VAL A 66 -0.29 11.05 -1.68
N GLU A 67 -0.99 10.33 -2.56
CA GLU A 67 -2.18 10.87 -3.23
C GLU A 67 -3.29 11.23 -2.24
N MET A 68 -3.49 10.41 -1.21
CA MET A 68 -4.50 10.66 -0.18
C MET A 68 -4.14 11.85 0.72
N ALA A 69 -2.85 12.02 1.05
CA ALA A 69 -2.38 13.14 1.86
C ALA A 69 -2.29 14.45 1.05
N SER A 70 -1.95 14.37 -0.24
CA SER A 70 -1.81 15.54 -1.13
C SER A 70 -3.15 16.04 -1.65
N GLN A 71 -4.23 15.27 -1.50
CA GLN A 71 -5.59 15.77 -1.66
C GLN A 71 -5.96 16.66 -0.46
N GLU A 72 -5.26 17.77 -0.34
CA GLU A 72 -5.68 18.88 0.50
C GLU A 72 -6.93 19.51 -0.12
N ARG A 73 -8.02 19.59 0.66
CA ARG A 73 -9.17 20.45 0.37
C ARG A 73 -9.00 21.78 1.09
#